data_AF-A0A2K8SCS8-F1
#
_entry.id   AF-A0A2K8SCS8-F1
#
_cell.length_a   1.000
_cell.length_b   1.000
_cell.length_c   1.000
_cell.angle_alpha   90.00
_cell.angle_beta   90.00
_cell.angle_gamma   90.00
#
_symmetry.space_group_name_H-M   'P 1'
#
loop_
_entity.id
_entity.type
_entity.pdbx_description
1 polymer ?
#
loop_
_entity_poly.entity_id
_entity_poly.type
_entity_poly.pdbx_seq_one_letter_code
_entity_poly.pdbx_strand_id
1 'polypeptide(L)'
;MTSTELEKLMSSPNLYDYITKEFNKIREALQKFKIWEKKEVDIYLQGSHKNHTSLGRDSDIDIVVFTDVTFRSNVKCKINSTLKSEKLDINLLW
;
A
#
# COMPACT_ATOMS: atom_id res chain seq x y z
N MET A 1 12.10 21.48 -14.91
CA MET A 1 11.75 20.17 -15.47
C MET A 1 10.70 20.40 -16.54
N THR A 2 11.00 20.04 -17.78
CA THR A 2 10.07 20.11 -18.91
C THR A 2 9.12 18.91 -18.91
N SER A 3 7.95 19.01 -19.55
CA SER A 3 7.00 17.90 -19.66
C SER A 3 7.64 16.64 -20.26
N THR A 4 8.57 16.83 -21.20
CA THR A 4 9.31 15.76 -21.88
C THR A 4 10.30 15.02 -20.97
N GLU A 5 10.90 15.70 -19.98
CA GLU A 5 11.75 15.06 -18.97
C GLU A 5 10.93 14.23 -17.98
N LEU A 6 9.74 14.72 -17.64
CA LEU A 6 8.79 14.04 -16.76
C LEU A 6 8.28 12.75 -17.44
N GLU A 7 7.85 12.85 -18.70
CA GLU A 7 7.45 11.68 -19.52
C GLU A 7 8.57 10.65 -19.65
N LYS A 8 9.81 11.07 -19.91
CA LYS A 8 10.97 10.16 -19.94
C LYS A 8 11.24 9.48 -18.61
N LEU A 9 11.13 10.21 -17.49
CA LEU A 9 11.34 9.65 -16.15
C LEU A 9 10.25 8.63 -15.79
N MET A 10 9.01 8.92 -16.17
CA MET A 10 7.79 8.13 -15.95
C MET A 10 7.70 6.87 -16.83
N SER A 11 8.21 6.94 -18.06
CA SER A 11 8.26 5.81 -19.01
C SER A 11 9.53 4.97 -18.90
N SER A 12 10.36 5.22 -17.89
CA SER A 12 11.68 4.63 -17.82
C SER A 12 11.64 3.22 -17.20
N PRO A 13 12.11 2.18 -17.91
CA PRO A 13 12.12 0.78 -17.43
C PRO A 13 12.77 0.61 -16.04
N ASN A 14 13.78 1.42 -15.76
CA ASN A 14 14.54 1.41 -14.52
C ASN A 14 13.73 1.73 -13.23
N LEU A 15 12.53 2.33 -13.30
CA LEU A 15 11.71 2.56 -12.10
C LEU A 15 11.14 1.23 -11.61
N TYR A 16 10.45 0.48 -12.48
CA TYR A 16 9.83 -0.78 -12.07
C TYR A 16 10.87 -1.87 -11.76
N ASP A 17 12.02 -1.85 -12.43
CA ASP A 17 13.16 -2.70 -12.05
C ASP A 17 13.66 -2.39 -10.64
N TYR A 18 13.78 -1.09 -10.30
CA TYR A 18 14.15 -0.65 -8.95
C TYR A 18 13.11 -1.08 -7.91
N ILE A 19 11.83 -0.83 -8.15
CA ILE A 19 10.73 -1.23 -7.25
C ILE A 19 10.74 -2.74 -7.03
N THR A 20 10.88 -3.54 -8.09
CA THR A 20 10.96 -5.00 -8.01
C THR A 20 12.15 -5.45 -7.18
N LYS A 21 13.32 -4.82 -7.36
CA LYS A 21 14.52 -5.12 -6.60
C LYS A 21 14.37 -4.80 -5.12
N GLU A 22 13.84 -3.63 -4.76
CA GLU A 22 13.64 -3.24 -3.36
C GLU A 22 12.55 -4.08 -2.68
N PHE A 23 11.46 -4.37 -3.39
CA PHE A 23 10.43 -5.30 -2.92
C PHE A 23 11.02 -6.67 -2.57
N ASN A 24 11.83 -7.25 -3.46
CA ASN A 24 12.44 -8.56 -3.23
C ASN A 24 13.39 -8.55 -2.03
N LYS A 25 14.20 -7.49 -1.86
CA LYS A 25 15.05 -7.34 -0.66
C LYS A 25 14.24 -7.34 0.64
N ILE A 26 13.14 -6.57 0.68
CA ILE A 26 12.28 -6.48 1.86
C ILE A 26 11.58 -7.82 2.10
N ARG A 27 11.10 -8.48 1.05
CA ARG A 27 10.49 -9.81 1.12
C ARG A 27 11.45 -10.85 1.71
N GLU A 28 12.69 -10.91 1.22
CA GLU A 28 13.72 -11.81 1.74
C GLU A 28 14.08 -11.49 3.20
N ALA A 29 14.18 -10.21 3.55
CA ALA A 29 14.46 -9.79 4.92
C ALA A 29 13.32 -10.22 5.86
N LEU A 30 12.07 -10.01 5.47
CA LEU A 30 10.90 -10.44 6.22
C LEU A 30 10.88 -11.97 6.39
N GLN A 31 11.11 -12.74 5.34
CA GLN A 31 11.12 -14.21 5.40
C GLN A 31 12.16 -14.80 6.36
N LYS A 32 13.25 -14.07 6.66
CA LYS A 32 14.28 -14.51 7.63
C LYS A 32 13.87 -14.34 9.09
N PHE A 33 12.79 -13.61 9.38
CA PHE A 33 12.33 -13.45 10.77
C PHE A 33 11.64 -14.71 11.27
N LYS A 34 12.09 -15.23 12.41
CA LYS A 34 11.54 -16.42 13.06
C LYS A 34 10.05 -16.34 13.39
N ILE A 35 9.50 -15.13 13.49
CA ILE A 35 8.08 -14.91 13.79
C ILE A 35 7.15 -15.48 12.71
N TRP A 36 7.67 -15.72 11.51
CA TRP A 36 6.93 -16.29 10.38
C TRP A 36 7.10 -17.80 10.22
N GLU A 37 8.01 -18.47 10.95
CA GLU A 37 8.26 -19.92 10.82
C GLU A 37 7.02 -20.79 11.08
N LYS A 38 6.03 -20.24 11.79
CA LYS A 38 4.78 -20.92 12.15
C LYS A 38 3.54 -20.34 11.47
N LYS A 39 3.70 -19.41 10.53
CA LYS A 39 2.59 -18.70 9.88
C LYS A 39 2.78 -18.73 8.38
N GLU A 40 1.71 -19.01 7.64
CA GLU A 40 1.67 -18.67 6.22
C GLU A 40 1.55 -17.14 6.11
N VAL A 41 2.46 -16.56 5.32
CA VAL A 41 2.60 -15.12 5.16
C VAL A 41 2.71 -14.80 3.69
N ASP A 42 1.71 -14.10 3.19
CA ASP A 42 1.73 -13.52 1.87
C ASP A 42 2.30 -12.11 1.92
N ILE A 43 3.25 -11.85 1.01
CA ILE A 43 3.91 -10.55 0.90
C ILE A 43 3.74 -10.08 -0.54
N TYR A 44 3.10 -8.92 -0.73
CA TYR A 44 2.81 -8.38 -2.06
C TYR A 44 2.84 -6.85 -2.08
N LEU A 45 3.06 -6.28 -3.27
CA LEU A 45 2.97 -4.84 -3.51
C LEU A 45 1.52 -4.40 -3.58
N GLN A 46 1.24 -3.21 -3.04
CA GLN A 46 -0.02 -2.48 -3.22
C GLN A 46 0.25 -1.04 -3.67
N GLY A 47 -0.81 -0.22 -3.71
CA GLY A 47 -0.68 1.21 -3.94
C GLY A 47 -0.26 1.58 -5.36
N SER A 48 0.33 2.77 -5.49
CA SER A 48 0.57 3.42 -6.78
C SER A 48 1.62 2.68 -7.62
N HIS A 49 2.66 2.14 -7.00
CA HIS A 49 3.69 1.36 -7.69
C HIS A 49 3.17 0.02 -8.19
N LYS A 50 2.28 -0.67 -7.44
CA LYS A 50 1.61 -1.89 -7.93
C LYS A 50 0.71 -1.58 -9.13
N ASN A 51 0.01 -0.45 -9.08
CA ASN A 51 -1.00 -0.08 -10.06
C ASN A 51 -0.46 0.74 -11.23
N HIS A 52 0.85 0.97 -11.28
CA HIS A 52 1.52 1.77 -12.30
C HIS A 52 0.99 3.22 -12.40
N THR A 53 0.51 3.76 -11.29
CA THR A 53 0.00 5.13 -11.19
C THR A 53 0.91 6.04 -10.39
N SER A 54 2.10 5.57 -10.00
CA SER A 54 3.09 6.42 -9.33
C SER A 54 3.64 7.45 -10.31
N LEU A 55 3.66 8.73 -9.91
CA LEU A 55 4.14 9.84 -10.73
C LEU A 55 5.65 10.13 -10.54
N GLY A 56 6.29 9.47 -9.58
CA GLY A 56 7.66 9.77 -9.21
C GLY A 56 8.40 8.54 -8.67
N ARG A 57 9.74 8.63 -8.65
CA ARG A 57 10.61 7.59 -8.10
C ARG A 57 10.80 7.68 -6.59
N ASP A 58 10.54 8.87 -6.05
CA ASP A 58 10.78 9.19 -4.65
C ASP A 58 9.56 8.83 -3.77
N SER A 59 8.50 8.31 -4.38
CA SER A 59 7.36 7.78 -3.64
C SER A 59 7.72 6.47 -2.97
N ASP A 60 7.37 6.33 -1.70
CA ASP A 60 7.58 5.11 -0.94
C ASP A 60 6.87 3.89 -1.56
N ILE A 61 7.40 2.70 -1.27
CA ILE A 61 6.86 1.43 -1.77
C ILE A 61 5.87 0.87 -0.75
N ASP A 62 4.60 0.77 -1.15
CA ASP A 62 3.57 0.16 -0.30
C ASP A 62 3.63 -1.37 -0.37
N ILE A 63 3.98 -2.00 0.77
CA ILE A 63 4.06 -3.47 0.90
C ILE A 63 3.01 -3.95 1.89
N VAL A 64 2.24 -4.95 1.47
CA VAL A 64 1.32 -5.68 2.36
C VAL A 64 2.01 -6.95 2.85
N VAL A 65 1.91 -7.16 4.15
CA VAL A 65 2.26 -8.42 4.81
C VAL A 65 0.98 -8.97 5.41
N PHE A 66 0.45 -10.03 4.80
CA PHE A 66 -0.80 -10.66 5.20
C PHE A 66 -0.52 -12.01 5.84
N THR A 67 -1.18 -12.31 6.95
CA THR A 67 -1.06 -13.60 7.64
C THR A 67 -2.40 -14.32 7.62
N ASP A 68 -2.43 -15.57 7.18
CA ASP A 68 -3.69 -16.33 7.01
C ASP A 68 -4.30 -16.84 8.34
N VAL A 69 -3.75 -16.42 9.47
CA VAL A 69 -4.10 -16.96 10.79
C VAL A 69 -5.53 -16.62 11.21
N THR A 70 -6.04 -15.44 10.82
CA THR A 70 -7.42 -15.02 11.17
C THR A 70 -7.97 -14.02 10.15
N PHE A 71 -9.00 -14.41 9.41
CA PHE A 71 -9.81 -13.47 8.65
C PHE A 71 -10.71 -12.69 9.62
N ARG A 72 -10.59 -11.37 9.65
CA ARG A 72 -11.62 -10.53 10.25
C ARG A 72 -12.83 -10.59 9.33
N SER A 73 -13.94 -11.14 9.81
CA SER A 73 -15.21 -11.07 9.08
C SER A 73 -15.64 -9.62 8.94
N ASN A 74 -16.49 -9.33 7.95
CA ASN A 74 -17.07 -8.01 7.74
C ASN A 74 -17.50 -7.43 9.08
N VAL A 75 -16.96 -6.26 9.44
CA VAL A 75 -17.52 -5.46 10.52
C VAL A 75 -18.94 -5.18 10.08
N LYS A 76 -19.92 -5.89 10.67
CA LYS A 76 -21.33 -5.56 10.53
C LYS A 76 -21.51 -4.20 11.20
N CYS A 77 -21.16 -3.13 10.51
CA CYS A 77 -21.66 -1.81 10.81
C CYS A 77 -23.17 -1.94 10.66
N LYS A 78 -23.88 -2.03 11.78
CA LYS A 78 -25.29 -1.63 11.80
C LYS A 78 -25.25 -0.16 11.43
N ILE A 79 -25.33 0.14 10.14
CA ILE A 79 -25.74 1.45 9.67
C ILE A 79 -27.19 1.54 10.12
N ASN A 80 -27.42 2.00 11.35
CA ASN A 80 -28.72 2.53 11.71
C ASN A 80 -28.91 3.71 10.77
N SER A 81 -29.81 3.56 9.80
CA SER A 81 -30.17 4.57 8.81
C SER A 81 -30.95 5.74 9.42
N THR A 82 -30.43 6.28 10.53
CA THR A 82 -30.91 7.51 11.16
C THR A 82 -29.82 8.57 11.05
N LEU A 83 -29.31 8.81 9.84
CA LEU A 83 -28.73 10.10 9.51
C LEU A 83 -29.90 11.06 9.26
N LYS A 84 -30.51 11.56 10.34
CA LYS A 84 -31.11 12.88 10.28
C LYS A 84 -29.97 13.85 9.99
N SER A 85 -30.17 14.70 9.00
CA SER A 85 -29.27 15.78 8.62
C SER A 85 -29.01 16.68 9.82
N GLU A 86 -27.92 16.44 10.54
CA GLU A 86 -27.36 17.44 11.44
C GLU A 86 -26.03 17.88 10.83
N LYS A 87 -25.96 19.19 10.56
CA LYS A 87 -24.80 19.89 10.02
C LYS A 87 -23.55 19.46 10.80
N LEU A 88 -22.54 19.01 10.06
CA LEU A 88 -21.18 18.86 10.59
C LEU A 88 -20.63 20.27 10.84
N ASP A 89 -20.76 20.76 12.06
CA ASP A 89 -19.92 21.84 12.57
C ASP A 89 -18.51 21.27 12.78
N ILE A 90 -17.65 21.63 11.84
CA ILE A 90 -16.21 21.39 11.86
C ILE A 90 -15.61 22.23 12.99
N ASN A 91 -15.38 21.60 14.13
CA ASN A 91 -14.33 22.03 15.05
C ASN A 91 -13.38 20.86 15.28
N LEU A 92 -12.27 20.91 14.54
CA LEU A 92 -11.01 20.25 14.87
C LEU A 92 -10.65 20.58 16.32
N LEU A 93 -10.19 19.58 17.08
CA LEU A 93 -8.93 19.60 17.84
C LEU A 93 -8.78 18.33 18.69
N TRP A 94 -7.55 17.79 18.66
CA TRP A 94 -6.94 16.66 19.39
C TRP A 94 -7.05 15.29 18.73
#